data_AF-A0A7L2WLU9-F1
#
_entry.id   AF-A0A7L2WLU9-F1
#
_cell.length_a   1.000
_cell.length_b   1.000
_cell.length_c   1.000
_cell.angle_alpha   90.00
_cell.angle_beta   90.00
_cell.angle_gamma   90.00
#
_symmetry.space_group_name_H-M   'P 1'
#
loop_
_entity.id
_entity.type
_entity.pdbx_description
1 polymer ?
#
loop_
_entity_poly.entity_id
_entity_poly.type
_entity_poly.pdbx_seq_one_letter_code
_entity_poly.pdbx_strand_id
1 'polypeptide(L)'
;MIEPIDEYCVQQLKEFEGKTLVSVTKEGLELPEDEEEKKKQEEKKAKFENLCKIMKDILEKKVEKVVVSNRLVTSPCCIVTSTYGWTANMERIMKAQALRDNSTMGYMAAKKHLEINPDHSIIETLRQKA
;
A
#
# COMPACT_ATOMS: atom_id res chain seq x y z
N MET A 1 12.50 11.37 5.96
CA MET A 1 12.48 11.93 4.59
C MET A 1 11.31 12.88 4.51
N ILE A 2 11.58 14.18 4.61
CA ILE A 2 10.58 15.25 4.67
C ILE A 2 10.83 16.34 3.62
N GLU A 3 11.97 16.32 2.94
CA GLU A 3 12.30 17.25 1.87
C GLU A 3 11.93 16.65 0.52
N PRO A 4 11.46 17.44 -0.46
CA PRO A 4 11.12 16.92 -1.79
C PRO A 4 12.28 16.20 -2.49
N ILE A 5 13.52 16.61 -2.20
CA ILE A 5 14.73 16.01 -2.77
C ILE A 5 15.00 14.59 -2.24
N ASP A 6 14.46 14.25 -1.05
CA ASP A 6 14.66 12.94 -0.43
C ASP A 6 14.11 11.80 -1.29
N GLU A 7 12.97 12.02 -1.97
CA GLU A 7 12.35 11.03 -2.86
C GLU A 7 13.28 10.67 -4.03
N TYR A 8 14.05 11.64 -4.54
CA TYR A 8 15.04 11.38 -5.58
C TYR A 8 16.29 10.70 -5.02
N CYS A 9 16.73 11.11 -3.83
CA CYS A 9 17.91 10.55 -3.17
C CYS A 9 17.69 9.05 -2.86
N VAL A 10 16.60 8.71 -2.17
CA VAL A 10 16.29 7.33 -1.78
C VAL A 10 16.02 6.42 -2.97
N GLN A 11 15.50 6.96 -4.07
CA GLN A 11 15.30 6.19 -5.29
C GLN A 11 16.62 5.67 -5.89
N GLN A 12 17.71 6.42 -5.72
CA GLN A 12 19.04 6.00 -6.16
C GLN A 12 19.76 5.14 -5.10
N LEU A 13 19.47 5.36 -3.82
CA LEU A 13 20.04 4.62 -2.70
C LEU A 13 19.35 3.26 -2.52
N LYS A 14 19.72 2.28 -3.34
CA LYS A 14 19.16 0.92 -3.29
C LYS A 14 19.61 0.12 -2.08
N GLU A 15 20.86 0.35 -1.65
CA GLU A 15 21.51 -0.38 -0.57
C GLU A 15 22.38 0.56 0.26
N PHE A 16 22.44 0.31 1.55
CA PHE A 16 23.35 0.98 2.47
C PHE A 16 23.96 -0.06 3.41
N GLU A 17 25.29 -0.19 3.40
CA GLU A 17 26.02 -1.14 4.26
C GLU A 17 25.52 -2.60 4.14
N GLY A 18 25.26 -3.09 2.92
CA GLY A 18 24.74 -4.46 2.74
C GLY A 18 23.23 -4.62 2.98
N LYS A 19 22.52 -3.54 3.34
CA LYS A 19 21.10 -3.57 3.70
C LYS A 19 20.26 -2.90 2.62
N THR A 20 19.22 -3.58 2.17
CA THR A 20 18.24 -3.03 1.23
C THR A 20 17.30 -2.06 1.93
N LEU A 21 16.91 -1.00 1.23
CA LEU A 21 15.96 -0.02 1.74
C LEU A 21 14.54 -0.38 1.30
N VAL A 22 13.60 -0.38 2.24
CA VAL A 22 12.19 -0.65 2.00
C VAL A 22 11.36 0.55 2.44
N SER A 23 10.44 0.98 1.57
CA SER A 23 9.47 2.02 1.93
C SER A 23 8.22 1.40 2.55
N VAL A 24 7.86 1.84 3.75
CA VAL A 24 6.63 1.43 4.44
C VAL A 24 5.35 1.84 3.73
N THR A 25 5.42 2.72 2.72
CA THR A 25 4.25 3.16 1.93
C THR A 25 4.04 2.32 0.66
N LYS A 26 4.99 1.44 0.33
CA LYS A 26 4.88 0.52 -0.80
C LYS A 26 4.30 -0.83 -0.36
N GLU A 27 3.75 -1.57 -1.31
CA GLU A 27 3.37 -2.97 -1.10
C GLU A 27 4.61 -3.83 -0.77
N GLY A 28 4.38 -5.03 -0.23
CA GLY A 28 5.47 -5.98 0.07
C GLY A 28 6.30 -5.62 1.30
N LEU A 29 5.74 -4.84 2.24
CA LEU A 29 6.37 -4.62 3.53
C LEU A 29 6.34 -5.92 4.34
N GLU A 30 7.51 -6.53 4.51
CA GLU A 30 7.68 -7.69 5.38
C GLU A 30 8.05 -7.21 6.78
N LEU A 31 7.18 -7.55 7.74
CA LEU A 31 7.43 -7.33 9.16
C LEU A 31 7.83 -8.68 9.80
N PRO A 32 8.61 -8.67 10.89
CA PRO A 32 8.86 -9.89 11.65
C PRO A 32 7.52 -10.46 12.12
N GLU A 33 7.23 -11.70 11.73
CA GLU A 33 6.03 -12.43 12.14
C GLU A 33 6.46 -13.78 12.72
N ASP A 34 5.88 -14.15 13.86
CA ASP A 34 6.01 -15.51 14.40
C ASP A 34 5.09 -16.51 13.66
N GLU A 35 5.26 -17.80 13.91
CA GLU A 35 4.43 -18.84 13.25
C GLU A 35 2.94 -18.74 13.63
N GLU A 36 2.64 -18.25 14.83
CA GLU A 36 1.27 -18.11 15.32
C GLU A 36 0.55 -16.93 14.64
N GLU A 37 1.25 -15.80 14.47
CA GLU A 37 0.81 -14.61 13.76
C GLU A 37 0.60 -14.90 12.29
N LYS A 38 1.50 -15.65 11.64
CA LYS A 38 1.32 -16.09 10.24
C LYS A 38 0.03 -16.89 10.07
N LYS A 39 -0.21 -17.84 10.97
CA LYS A 39 -1.43 -18.66 10.94
C LYS A 39 -2.69 -17.80 11.16
N LYS A 40 -2.69 -16.92 12.16
CA LYS A 40 -3.78 -15.96 12.40
C LYS A 40 -4.02 -15.06 11.19
N GLN A 41 -2.96 -14.65 10.49
CA GLN A 41 -3.05 -13.78 9.32
C GLN A 41 -3.67 -14.52 8.12
N GLU A 42 -3.37 -15.81 7.93
CA GLU A 42 -4.04 -16.65 6.94
C GLU A 42 -5.53 -16.84 7.25
N GLU A 43 -5.87 -17.11 8.51
CA GLU A 43 -7.26 -17.20 8.97
C GLU A 43 -8.02 -15.88 8.75
N LYS A 44 -7.40 -14.74 9.07
CA LYS A 44 -7.95 -13.40 8.79
C LYS A 44 -8.13 -13.18 7.28
N LYS A 45 -7.15 -13.53 6.45
CA LYS A 45 -7.27 -13.42 4.99
C LYS A 45 -8.47 -14.21 4.45
N ALA A 46 -8.66 -15.45 4.93
CA ALA A 46 -9.82 -16.26 4.55
C ALA A 46 -11.14 -15.65 5.06
N LYS A 47 -11.18 -15.21 6.33
CA LYS A 47 -12.37 -14.60 6.95
C LYS A 47 -12.86 -13.36 6.21
N PHE A 48 -11.94 -12.54 5.68
CA PHE A 48 -12.25 -11.28 5.00
C PHE A 48 -12.19 -11.37 3.47
N GLU A 49 -12.01 -12.57 2.89
CA GLU A 49 -11.88 -12.74 1.44
C GLU A 49 -13.11 -12.22 0.67
N ASN A 50 -14.32 -12.56 1.14
CA ASN A 50 -15.56 -12.09 0.52
C ASN A 50 -15.68 -10.56 0.55
N LEU A 51 -15.36 -9.94 1.70
CA LEU A 51 -15.37 -8.49 1.83
C LEU A 51 -14.36 -7.84 0.87
N CYS A 52 -13.14 -8.38 0.76
CA CYS A 52 -12.13 -7.87 -0.18
C CYS A 52 -12.62 -7.91 -1.63
N LYS A 53 -13.34 -8.97 -2.04
CA LYS A 53 -13.95 -9.08 -3.39
C LYS A 53 -15.01 -8.00 -3.60
N ILE A 54 -15.97 -7.88 -2.68
CA ILE A 54 -17.03 -6.85 -2.74
C ILE A 54 -16.42 -5.44 -2.81
N MET A 55 -15.42 -5.15 -1.98
CA MET A 55 -14.73 -3.86 -2.01
C MET A 55 -13.98 -3.63 -3.32
N LYS A 56 -13.37 -4.67 -3.91
CA LYS A 56 -12.68 -4.56 -5.20
C LYS A 56 -13.67 -4.29 -6.34
N ASP A 57 -14.85 -4.89 -6.30
CA ASP A 57 -15.90 -4.68 -7.31
C ASP A 57 -16.49 -3.27 -7.21
N ILE A 58 -16.77 -2.79 -6.00
CA ILE A 58 -17.24 -1.41 -5.77
C ILE A 58 -16.18 -0.38 -6.20
N LEU A 59 -14.90 -0.67 -5.97
CA LEU A 59 -13.78 0.25 -6.21
C LEU A 59 -13.01 -0.10 -7.50
N GLU A 60 -13.62 -0.82 -8.44
CA GLU A 60 -12.91 -1.48 -9.54
C GLU A 60 -11.98 -0.53 -10.31
N LYS A 61 -12.46 0.67 -10.61
CA LYS A 61 -11.75 1.72 -11.37
C LYS A 61 -10.78 2.55 -10.53
N LYS A 62 -10.75 2.35 -9.21
CA LYS A 62 -9.98 3.18 -8.25
C LYS A 62 -8.80 2.44 -7.64
N VAL A 63 -8.94 1.14 -7.40
CA VAL A 63 -7.90 0.30 -6.78
C VAL A 63 -7.66 -0.96 -7.59
N GLU A 64 -6.40 -1.33 -7.69
CA GLU A 64 -5.96 -2.54 -8.39
C GLU A 64 -6.22 -3.80 -7.58
N LYS A 65 -6.11 -3.71 -6.24
CA LYS A 65 -6.29 -4.86 -5.35
C LYS A 65 -6.80 -4.39 -3.99
N VAL A 66 -7.57 -5.25 -3.33
CA VAL A 66 -7.94 -5.11 -1.91
C VAL A 66 -7.38 -6.30 -1.16
N VAL A 67 -6.64 -6.06 -0.06
CA VAL A 67 -5.99 -7.13 0.73
C VAL A 67 -6.05 -6.82 2.22
N VAL A 68 -6.02 -7.88 3.03
CA VAL A 68 -5.84 -7.78 4.49
C VAL A 68 -4.38 -7.45 4.79
N SER A 69 -4.16 -6.50 5.68
CA SER A 69 -2.84 -6.03 6.07
C SER A 69 -2.58 -6.23 7.56
N ASN A 70 -1.32 -6.51 7.89
CA ASN A 70 -0.76 -6.60 9.23
C ASN A 70 -0.03 -5.30 9.64
N ARG A 71 0.18 -4.34 8.72
CA ARG A 71 0.91 -3.09 9.02
C ARG A 71 0.07 -2.04 9.74
N LEU A 72 -1.25 -2.21 9.74
CA LEU A 72 -2.21 -1.25 10.26
C LEU A 72 -2.58 -1.61 11.70
N VAL A 73 -2.49 -0.62 12.61
CA VAL A 73 -2.86 -0.81 14.02
C VAL A 73 -4.22 -0.17 14.31
N THR A 74 -4.30 1.16 14.18
CA THR A 74 -5.50 1.94 14.54
C THR A 74 -6.35 2.37 13.34
N SER A 75 -5.77 2.41 12.13
CA SER A 75 -6.51 2.80 10.93
C SER A 75 -7.35 1.63 10.41
N PRO A 76 -8.60 1.86 9.93
CA PRO A 76 -9.41 0.81 9.30
C PRO A 76 -8.85 0.35 7.96
N CYS A 77 -8.21 1.24 7.20
CA CYS A 77 -7.61 0.92 5.92
C CYS A 77 -6.52 1.93 5.54
N CYS A 78 -5.74 1.59 4.50
CA CYS A 78 -4.71 2.47 3.93
C CYS A 78 -4.58 2.21 2.42
N ILE A 79 -4.18 3.23 1.67
CA ILE A 79 -3.77 3.07 0.27
C ILE A 79 -2.25 2.92 0.23
N VAL A 80 -1.78 1.82 -0.34
CA VAL A 80 -0.37 1.60 -0.63
C VAL A 80 -0.13 1.64 -2.14
N THR A 81 1.05 2.09 -2.54
CA THR A 81 1.48 2.08 -3.94
C THR A 81 2.18 0.77 -4.26
N SER A 82 2.10 0.31 -5.50
CA SER A 82 2.91 -0.84 -5.95
C SER A 82 4.41 -0.62 -5.71
N THR A 83 5.17 -1.72 -5.68
CA THR A 83 6.63 -1.73 -5.50
C THR A 83 7.31 -0.88 -6.56
N TYR A 84 6.77 -0.91 -7.78
CA TYR A 84 7.25 -0.16 -8.93
C TYR A 84 6.40 1.09 -9.17
N GLY A 85 7.05 2.13 -9.68
CA GLY A 85 6.43 3.43 -9.91
C GLY A 85 6.53 4.37 -8.72
N TRP A 86 5.79 5.47 -8.81
CA TRP A 86 5.86 6.57 -7.84
C TRP A 86 5.12 6.28 -6.54
N THR A 87 5.74 6.68 -5.45
CA THR A 87 5.07 6.83 -4.14
C THR A 87 4.03 7.94 -4.23
N ALA A 88 3.09 7.98 -3.27
CA ALA A 88 2.12 9.07 -3.20
C ALA A 88 2.78 10.46 -3.07
N ASN A 89 3.92 10.53 -2.37
CA ASN A 89 4.68 11.76 -2.21
C ASN A 89 5.42 12.14 -3.50
N MET A 90 6.05 11.19 -4.19
CA MET A 90 6.66 11.42 -5.50
C MET A 90 5.60 11.85 -6.54
N GLU A 91 4.42 11.22 -6.56
CA GLU A 91 3.31 11.61 -7.44
C GLU A 91 2.91 13.08 -7.20
N ARG A 92 2.85 13.52 -5.94
CA ARG A 92 2.56 14.91 -5.57
C ARG A 92 3.65 15.88 -6.03
N ILE A 93 4.92 15.57 -5.79
CA ILE A 93 6.07 16.40 -6.21
C ILE A 93 6.06 16.55 -7.74
N MET A 94 5.88 15.44 -8.45
CA MET A 94 5.88 15.40 -9.91
C MET A 94 4.68 16.13 -10.52
N LYS A 95 3.52 16.18 -9.86
CA LYS A 95 2.37 16.97 -10.32
C LYS A 95 2.55 18.48 -10.08
N ALA A 96 3.36 18.86 -9.10
CA ALA A 96 3.63 20.26 -8.79
C ALA A 96 4.71 20.89 -9.69
N GLN A 97 5.46 20.09 -10.46
CA GLN A 97 6.51 20.58 -11.36
C GLN A 97 5.93 21.19 -12.64
N ALA A 98 6.11 22.51 -12.80
CA ALA A 98 5.53 23.27 -13.91
C ALA A 98 6.12 22.94 -15.30
N LEU A 99 7.40 22.56 -15.38
CA LEU A 99 8.10 22.26 -16.64
C LEU A 99 8.08 20.77 -17.01
N ARG A 100 7.26 19.97 -16.32
CA ARG A 100 7.28 18.53 -16.50
C ARG A 100 6.50 18.11 -17.74
N ASP A 101 7.03 17.14 -18.47
CA ASP A 101 6.30 16.44 -19.52
C ASP A 101 5.25 15.49 -18.94
N ASN A 102 3.98 15.77 -19.25
CA ASN A 102 2.83 14.98 -18.83
C ASN A 102 2.76 13.59 -19.46
N SER A 103 3.50 13.32 -20.54
CA SER A 103 3.58 12.00 -21.18
C SER A 103 4.11 10.91 -20.23
N THR A 104 4.94 11.32 -19.26
CA THR A 104 5.57 10.43 -18.28
C THR A 104 4.61 9.92 -17.18
N MET A 105 3.42 10.51 -17.02
CA MET A 105 2.46 10.09 -15.99
C MET A 105 1.91 8.68 -16.24
N GLY A 106 1.68 8.29 -17.49
CA GLY A 106 1.03 7.02 -17.82
C GLY A 106 1.83 5.79 -17.36
N TYR A 107 3.15 5.86 -17.43
CA TYR A 107 4.05 4.75 -17.08
C TYR A 107 4.46 4.72 -15.61
N MET A 108 4.46 5.89 -14.95
CA MET A 108 4.95 6.03 -13.57
C MET A 108 3.83 6.11 -12.53
N ALA A 109 2.57 6.21 -12.96
CA ALA A 109 1.42 6.12 -12.08
C ALA A 109 1.33 4.72 -11.47
N ALA A 110 1.81 4.58 -10.23
CA ALA A 110 1.74 3.32 -9.52
C ALA A 110 0.29 2.93 -9.29
N LYS A 111 0.01 1.64 -9.50
CA LYS A 111 -1.25 1.01 -9.11
C LYS A 111 -1.43 1.17 -7.60
N LYS A 112 -2.66 1.45 -7.19
CA LYS A 112 -3.05 1.67 -5.80
C LYS A 112 -3.70 0.40 -5.26
N HIS A 113 -3.24 -0.07 -4.12
CA HIS A 113 -3.83 -1.20 -3.40
C HIS A 113 -4.48 -0.70 -2.12
N LEU A 114 -5.68 -1.17 -1.83
CA LEU A 114 -6.36 -0.91 -0.57
C LEU A 114 -6.00 -2.02 0.41
N GLU A 115 -5.32 -1.65 1.48
CA GLU A 115 -5.03 -2.51 2.61
C GLU A 115 -6.08 -2.29 3.69
N ILE A 116 -6.71 -3.35 4.19
CA ILE A 116 -7.72 -3.30 5.25
C ILE A 116 -7.17 -3.87 6.56
N ASN A 117 -7.59 -3.28 7.67
CA ASN A 117 -7.26 -3.73 9.02
C ASN A 117 -8.36 -4.67 9.55
N PRO A 118 -8.08 -5.97 9.70
CA PRO A 118 -9.08 -6.95 10.12
C PRO A 118 -9.51 -6.78 11.59
N ASP A 119 -8.71 -6.10 12.42
CA ASP A 119 -8.97 -5.90 13.85
C ASP A 119 -9.78 -4.61 14.12
N HIS A 120 -10.04 -3.81 13.09
CA HIS A 120 -10.80 -2.58 13.24
C HIS A 120 -12.32 -2.85 13.22
N SER A 121 -13.04 -2.29 14.20
CA SER A 121 -14.50 -2.50 14.39
C SER A 121 -15.33 -2.20 13.14
N ILE A 122 -15.01 -1.13 12.41
CA ILE A 122 -15.64 -0.79 11.12
C ILE A 122 -15.47 -1.90 10.09
N ILE A 123 -14.26 -2.47 9.94
CA ILE A 123 -13.97 -3.50 8.94
C ILE A 123 -14.70 -4.80 9.28
N GLU A 124 -14.75 -5.16 10.57
CA GLU A 124 -15.54 -6.30 11.04
C GLU A 124 -17.05 -6.08 10.80
N THR A 125 -17.56 -4.86 11.03
CA THR A 125 -18.96 -4.52 10.75
C THR A 125 -19.28 -4.61 9.25
N LEU A 126 -18.39 -4.13 8.39
CA LEU A 126 -18.53 -4.24 6.93
C LEU A 126 -18.55 -5.71 6.51
N ARG A 127 -17.68 -6.55 7.09
CA ARG A 127 -17.65 -8.00 6.83
C ARG A 127 -18.97 -8.69 7.21
N GLN A 128 -19.60 -8.29 8.31
CA GLN A 128 -20.88 -8.87 8.73
C GLN A 128 -22.05 -8.50 7.82
N LYS A 129 -21.92 -7.40 7.06
CA LYS A 129 -22.93 -6.92 6.10
C LYS A 129 -22.64 -7.33 4.65
N ALA A 130 -21.51 -7.99 4.41
CA ALA A 130 -21.01 -8.42 3.11
C ALA A 130 -21.48 -9.84 2.77
#